data_AF-A0AAU7A976-F1
#
_entry.id   AF-A0AAU7A976-F1
#
_cell.length_a   1.000
_cell.length_b   1.000
_cell.length_c   1.000
_cell.angle_alpha   90.00
_cell.angle_beta   90.00
_cell.angle_gamma   90.00
#
_symmetry.space_group_name_H-M   'P 1'
#
loop_
_entity.id
_entity.type
_entity.pdbx_description
1 polymer ?
#
loop_
_entity_poly.entity_id
_entity_poly.type
_entity_poly.pdbx_seq_one_letter_code
_entity_poly.pdbx_strand_id
1 'polypeptide(L)'
;MIFRSIRATWHHFKYLPLLSAITFSRGRSFARRSQALGVSIGWVLRWYPPARRWFEREFLKIFPDMPRAQRLDICQRMGVHMGRTLFEIYHSTEFQAASHKFHVSGEGLQTLEKAFAAGKGAIVVSGHFGQWEAVRAVLKKRGIETGAVYRRQANRHYQRRLLAGIQATGNPIVSTGRAGTRALVRHLKAGRVIAIMLDEKHPNGARLPFLGRDALTSLSAANLAIKYGIPMIPAFGTRIADGNEFDVEFEAEIPHSDSITMTQAFNDSLSKRILENPDQWYWLLRRWDGA
;
A
#
# COMPACT_ATOMS: atom_id res chain seq x y z
N MET A 1 44.26 -8.28 0.61
CA MET A 1 43.32 -7.53 1.48
C MET A 1 42.93 -6.14 0.92
N ILE A 2 43.69 -5.58 -0.04
CA ILE A 2 43.50 -4.21 -0.58
C ILE A 2 42.34 -4.10 -1.62
N PHE A 3 42.06 -5.16 -2.39
CA PHE A 3 41.01 -5.14 -3.44
C PHE A 3 39.55 -5.19 -2.94
N ARG A 4 39.30 -5.56 -1.67
CA ARG A 4 37.95 -5.52 -1.07
C ARG A 4 37.54 -4.11 -0.62
N SER A 5 38.51 -3.24 -0.37
CA SER A 5 38.29 -1.85 0.09
C SER A 5 37.74 -0.97 -1.04
N ILE A 6 38.31 -1.05 -2.25
CA ILE A 6 37.96 -0.20 -3.39
C ILE A 6 36.52 -0.43 -3.89
N ARG A 7 36.01 -1.67 -3.84
CA ARG A 7 34.60 -1.99 -4.19
C ARG A 7 33.60 -1.38 -3.20
N ALA A 8 33.92 -1.33 -1.91
CA ALA A 8 33.04 -0.77 -0.88
C ALA A 8 32.93 0.77 -0.99
N THR A 9 34.02 1.43 -1.38
CA THR A 9 34.05 2.88 -1.66
C THR A 9 33.25 3.22 -2.92
N TRP A 10 33.32 2.39 -3.97
CA TRP A 10 32.54 2.58 -5.21
C TRP A 10 31.02 2.46 -4.99
N HIS A 11 30.59 1.64 -4.04
CA HIS A 11 29.19 1.59 -3.63
C HIS A 11 28.74 2.87 -2.93
N HIS A 12 29.60 3.52 -2.12
CA HIS A 12 29.27 4.82 -1.51
C HIS A 12 29.14 5.95 -2.54
N PHE A 13 29.97 5.94 -3.60
CA PHE A 13 29.83 6.91 -4.71
C PHE A 13 28.52 6.77 -5.50
N LYS A 14 27.96 5.56 -5.62
CA LYS A 14 26.63 5.37 -6.22
C LYS A 14 25.49 5.94 -5.37
N TYR A 15 25.69 6.12 -4.06
CA TYR A 15 24.69 6.68 -3.15
C TYR A 15 24.93 8.15 -2.81
N LEU A 16 26.11 8.72 -3.13
CA LEU A 16 26.44 10.12 -2.90
C LEU A 16 25.42 11.09 -3.53
N PRO A 17 24.97 10.94 -4.79
CA PRO A 17 23.94 11.82 -5.36
C PRO A 17 22.61 11.74 -4.62
N LEU A 18 22.20 10.51 -4.23
CA LEU A 18 20.96 10.27 -3.48
C LEU A 18 21.05 10.86 -2.07
N LEU A 19 22.17 10.67 -1.38
CA LEU A 19 22.42 11.20 -0.05
C LEU A 19 22.52 12.72 -0.09
N SER A 20 23.27 13.31 -1.03
CA SER A 20 23.36 14.76 -1.21
C SER A 20 22.02 15.42 -1.52
N ALA A 21 21.19 14.80 -2.38
CA ALA A 21 19.83 15.28 -2.64
C ALA A 21 18.95 15.22 -1.38
N ILE A 22 19.06 14.17 -0.57
CA ILE A 22 18.35 14.03 0.71
C ILE A 22 18.83 15.10 1.71
N THR A 23 20.14 15.34 1.84
CA THR A 23 20.71 16.30 2.80
C THR A 23 20.40 17.75 2.42
N PHE A 24 20.56 18.12 1.14
CA PHE A 24 20.29 19.48 0.66
C PHE A 24 18.79 19.82 0.66
N SER A 25 17.93 18.81 0.68
CA SER A 25 16.48 19.00 0.76
C SER A 25 15.98 19.26 2.19
N ARG A 26 16.79 19.12 3.24
CA ARG A 26 16.35 19.24 4.65
C ARG A 26 15.77 20.61 5.02
N GLY A 27 16.12 21.68 4.30
CA GLY A 27 15.51 23.01 4.46
C GLY A 27 14.15 23.18 3.76
N ARG A 28 13.67 22.17 3.02
CA ARG A 28 12.38 22.18 2.32
C ARG A 28 11.33 21.41 3.11
N SER A 29 10.09 21.90 3.10
CA SER A 29 8.93 21.22 3.69
C SER A 29 8.80 19.77 3.23
N PHE A 30 8.27 18.90 4.09
CA PHE A 30 7.93 17.51 3.77
C PHE A 30 7.21 17.34 2.43
N ALA A 31 6.19 18.16 2.18
CA ALA A 31 5.37 18.12 0.96
C ALA A 31 6.21 18.33 -0.31
N ARG A 32 7.03 19.39 -0.36
CA ARG A 32 7.93 19.66 -1.50
C ARG A 32 8.93 18.54 -1.76
N ARG A 33 9.45 17.88 -0.71
CA ARG A 33 10.37 16.74 -0.88
C ARG A 33 9.66 15.51 -1.43
N SER A 34 8.47 15.20 -0.91
CA SER A 34 7.60 14.14 -1.42
C SER A 34 7.26 14.37 -2.89
N GLN A 35 6.79 15.58 -3.22
CA GLN A 35 6.48 15.99 -4.60
C GLN A 35 7.69 15.87 -5.52
N ALA A 36 8.87 16.33 -5.11
CA ALA A 36 10.08 16.24 -5.94
C ALA A 36 10.44 14.80 -6.30
N LEU A 37 10.35 13.85 -5.34
CA LEU A 37 10.54 12.44 -5.63
C LEU A 37 9.43 11.90 -6.55
N GLY A 38 8.18 12.29 -6.29
CA GLY A 38 7.04 11.97 -7.14
C GLY A 38 7.27 12.38 -8.60
N VAL A 39 7.50 13.66 -8.85
CA VAL A 39 7.78 14.21 -10.19
C VAL A 39 8.93 13.46 -10.86
N SER A 40 10.01 13.19 -10.12
CA SER A 40 11.14 12.42 -10.66
C SER A 40 10.74 11.02 -11.13
N ILE A 41 9.96 10.29 -10.33
CA ILE A 41 9.47 8.95 -10.70
C ILE A 41 8.45 9.03 -11.86
N GLY A 42 7.58 10.04 -11.86
CA GLY A 42 6.65 10.33 -12.96
C GLY A 42 7.37 10.52 -14.29
N TRP A 43 8.45 11.31 -14.32
CA TRP A 43 9.31 11.46 -15.51
C TRP A 43 9.93 10.13 -15.94
N VAL A 44 10.44 9.32 -14.99
CA VAL A 44 10.97 7.99 -15.32
C VAL A 44 9.90 7.12 -15.97
N LEU A 45 8.69 7.02 -15.41
CA LEU A 45 7.62 6.23 -15.99
C LEU A 45 7.17 6.75 -17.37
N ARG A 46 7.15 8.08 -17.57
CA ARG A 46 6.75 8.70 -18.83
C ARG A 46 7.72 8.44 -19.98
N TRP A 47 9.02 8.42 -19.70
CA TRP A 47 10.05 8.41 -20.74
C TRP A 47 10.84 7.11 -20.84
N TYR A 48 10.86 6.27 -19.81
CA TYR A 48 11.54 4.98 -19.84
C TYR A 48 10.65 3.89 -20.49
N PRO A 49 10.97 3.40 -21.70
CA PRO A 49 10.06 2.52 -22.44
C PRO A 49 9.67 1.20 -21.75
N PRO A 50 10.57 0.50 -21.01
CA PRO A 50 10.18 -0.72 -20.30
C PRO A 50 9.13 -0.49 -19.22
N ALA A 51 9.23 0.61 -18.45
CA ALA A 51 8.26 0.91 -17.41
C ALA A 51 6.88 1.23 -18.01
N ARG A 52 6.83 1.99 -19.11
CA ARG A 52 5.58 2.22 -19.87
C ARG A 52 4.94 0.92 -20.33
N ARG A 53 5.73 -0.01 -20.87
CA ARG A 53 5.22 -1.31 -21.34
C ARG A 53 4.61 -2.12 -20.21
N TRP A 54 5.18 -2.07 -19.00
CA TRP A 54 4.59 -2.74 -17.84
C TRP A 54 3.26 -2.13 -17.42
N PHE A 55 3.17 -0.79 -17.40
CA PHE A 55 1.91 -0.08 -17.17
C PHE A 55 0.86 -0.43 -18.23
N GLU A 56 1.18 -0.26 -19.52
CA GLU A 56 0.23 -0.47 -20.62
C GLU A 56 -0.28 -1.92 -20.68
N ARG A 57 0.55 -2.91 -20.31
CA ARG A 57 0.14 -4.33 -20.25
C ARG A 57 -1.07 -4.54 -19.35
N GLU A 58 -1.11 -3.89 -18.20
CA GLU A 58 -2.22 -4.01 -17.26
C GLU A 58 -3.33 -3.00 -17.56
N PHE A 59 -2.96 -1.76 -17.85
CA PHE A 59 -3.91 -0.66 -18.03
C PHE A 59 -4.85 -0.87 -19.22
N LEU A 60 -4.34 -1.35 -20.36
CA LEU A 60 -5.15 -1.62 -21.56
C LEU A 60 -6.14 -2.77 -21.40
N LYS A 61 -5.98 -3.63 -20.38
CA LYS A 61 -6.95 -4.68 -20.07
C LYS A 61 -8.28 -4.07 -19.58
N ILE A 62 -8.21 -2.92 -18.93
CA ILE A 62 -9.36 -2.22 -18.33
C ILE A 62 -9.83 -1.06 -19.20
N PHE A 63 -8.90 -0.33 -19.82
CA PHE A 63 -9.18 0.85 -20.64
C PHE A 63 -8.62 0.68 -22.08
N PRO A 64 -9.11 -0.30 -22.87
CA PRO A 64 -8.57 -0.62 -24.19
C PRO A 64 -8.69 0.56 -25.18
N ASP A 65 -9.79 1.29 -25.11
CA ASP A 65 -10.13 2.35 -26.07
C ASP A 65 -9.60 3.74 -25.66
N MET A 66 -8.94 3.85 -24.50
CA MET A 66 -8.44 5.14 -24.03
C MET A 66 -7.30 5.66 -24.92
N PRO A 67 -7.35 6.91 -25.42
CA PRO A 67 -6.31 7.46 -26.29
C PRO A 67 -4.92 7.42 -25.65
N ARG A 68 -3.90 7.14 -26.48
CA ARG A 68 -2.50 7.01 -26.02
C ARG A 68 -2.01 8.20 -25.20
N ALA A 69 -2.38 9.42 -25.58
CA ALA A 69 -1.99 10.62 -24.84
C ALA A 69 -2.52 10.61 -23.39
N GLN A 70 -3.80 10.26 -23.20
CA GLN A 70 -4.43 10.16 -21.87
C GLN A 70 -3.82 9.03 -21.04
N ARG A 71 -3.57 7.86 -21.64
CA ARG A 71 -2.91 6.74 -20.93
C ARG A 71 -1.54 7.11 -20.40
N LEU A 72 -0.75 7.85 -21.20
CA LEU A 72 0.60 8.24 -20.81
C LEU A 72 0.62 9.34 -19.74
N ASP A 73 -0.40 10.21 -19.73
CA ASP A 73 -0.64 11.18 -18.68
C ASP A 73 -0.99 10.48 -17.35
N ILE A 74 -1.91 9.50 -17.37
CA ILE A 74 -2.22 8.65 -16.19
C ILE A 74 -0.97 7.88 -15.72
N CYS A 75 -0.20 7.30 -16.64
CA CYS A 75 1.06 6.61 -16.31
C CYS A 75 2.05 7.53 -15.57
N GLN A 76 2.15 8.78 -16.01
CA GLN A 76 3.01 9.77 -15.36
C GLN A 76 2.48 10.14 -13.97
N ARG A 77 1.17 10.45 -13.84
CA ARG A 77 0.55 10.77 -12.55
C ARG A 77 0.66 9.62 -11.56
N MET A 78 0.47 8.38 -12.02
CA MET A 78 0.73 7.19 -11.20
C MET A 78 2.17 7.14 -10.69
N GLY A 79 3.14 7.43 -11.55
CA GLY A 79 4.54 7.55 -11.12
C GLY A 79 4.76 8.64 -10.07
N VAL A 80 4.07 9.77 -10.20
CA VAL A 80 4.08 10.84 -9.19
C VAL A 80 3.53 10.33 -7.86
N HIS A 81 2.36 9.70 -7.85
CA HIS A 81 1.76 9.18 -6.62
C HIS A 81 2.62 8.10 -5.98
N MET A 82 3.15 7.15 -6.76
CA MET A 82 4.03 6.11 -6.26
C MET A 82 5.32 6.67 -5.62
N GLY A 83 5.95 7.66 -6.27
CA GLY A 83 7.16 8.27 -5.73
C GLY A 83 6.91 9.01 -4.43
N ARG A 84 5.77 9.68 -4.31
CA ARG A 84 5.31 10.30 -3.07
C ARG A 84 5.04 9.25 -2.00
N THR A 85 4.32 8.18 -2.34
CA THR A 85 4.02 7.09 -1.41
C THR A 85 5.29 6.43 -0.86
N LEU A 86 6.27 6.16 -1.73
CA LEU A 86 7.58 5.65 -1.30
C LEU A 86 8.32 6.63 -0.39
N PHE A 87 8.31 7.93 -0.73
CA PHE A 87 8.93 8.96 0.10
C PHE A 87 8.34 8.98 1.51
N GLU A 88 7.02 8.94 1.58
CA GLU A 88 6.23 9.00 2.80
C GLU A 88 6.47 7.77 3.69
N ILE A 89 6.58 6.56 3.11
CA ILE A 89 6.97 5.36 3.87
C ILE A 89 8.40 5.51 4.43
N TYR A 90 9.34 6.01 3.62
CA TYR A 90 10.73 6.20 4.06
C TYR A 90 10.88 7.24 5.17
N HIS A 91 9.96 8.20 5.23
CA HIS A 91 9.95 9.27 6.22
C HIS A 91 8.71 9.15 7.10
N SER A 92 8.33 7.92 7.45
CA SER A 92 7.05 7.63 8.12
C SER A 92 6.85 8.36 9.44
N THR A 93 7.91 8.63 10.21
CA THR A 93 7.83 9.47 11.42
C THR A 93 7.33 10.89 11.10
N GLU A 94 7.89 11.52 10.06
CA GLU A 94 7.48 12.87 9.64
C GLU A 94 6.10 12.85 8.98
N PHE A 95 5.82 11.82 8.20
CA PHE A 95 4.50 11.57 7.62
C PHE A 95 3.41 11.46 8.70
N GLN A 96 3.64 10.68 9.76
CA GLN A 96 2.71 10.52 10.88
C GLN A 96 2.54 11.81 11.69
N ALA A 97 3.61 12.60 11.85
CA ALA A 97 3.52 13.92 12.47
C ALA A 97 2.60 14.88 11.69
N ALA A 98 2.48 14.69 10.38
CA ALA A 98 1.56 15.43 9.51
C ALA A 98 0.11 14.89 9.51
N SER A 99 -0.26 13.98 10.43
CA SER A 99 -1.61 13.39 10.51
C SER A 99 -2.77 14.37 10.73
N HIS A 100 -2.50 15.65 11.04
CA HIS A 100 -3.51 16.70 11.04
C HIS A 100 -4.07 17.01 9.64
N LYS A 101 -3.39 16.53 8.59
CA LYS A 101 -3.80 16.62 7.17
C LYS A 101 -4.57 15.39 6.68
N PHE A 102 -4.92 14.48 7.58
CA PHE A 102 -5.66 13.27 7.25
C PHE A 102 -7.12 13.48 7.64
N HIS A 103 -7.98 13.53 6.65
CA HIS A 103 -9.42 13.70 6.81
C HIS A 103 -10.03 12.32 7.00
N VAL A 104 -10.35 11.99 8.25
CA VAL A 104 -10.80 10.64 8.63
C VAL A 104 -12.31 10.55 8.52
N SER A 105 -12.83 9.54 7.83
CA SER A 105 -14.26 9.33 7.62
C SER A 105 -14.63 7.84 7.60
N GLY A 106 -15.94 7.58 7.53
CA GLY A 106 -16.51 6.23 7.38
C GLY A 106 -16.86 5.55 8.70
N GLU A 107 -17.93 4.76 8.68
CA GLU A 107 -18.48 4.09 9.86
C GLU A 107 -17.65 2.89 10.33
N GLY A 108 -16.84 2.30 9.44
CA GLY A 108 -15.99 1.16 9.76
C GLY A 108 -14.99 1.46 10.87
N LEU A 109 -14.54 2.71 11.00
CA LEU A 109 -13.63 3.09 12.07
C LEU A 109 -14.26 2.87 13.44
N GLN A 110 -15.54 3.21 13.62
CA GLN A 110 -16.24 3.02 14.89
C GLN A 110 -16.44 1.53 15.18
N THR A 111 -16.76 0.73 14.18
CA THR A 111 -16.86 -0.73 14.29
C THR A 111 -15.52 -1.35 14.70
N LEU A 112 -14.42 -0.89 14.09
CA LEU A 112 -13.06 -1.30 14.43
C LEU A 112 -12.71 -0.96 15.88
N GLU A 113 -12.93 0.29 16.29
CA GLU A 113 -12.62 0.79 17.63
C GLU A 113 -13.41 0.01 18.70
N LYS A 114 -14.70 -0.27 18.46
CA LYS A 114 -15.53 -1.09 19.34
C LYS A 114 -15.01 -2.53 19.45
N ALA A 115 -14.68 -3.16 18.32
CA ALA A 115 -14.17 -4.53 18.32
C ALA A 115 -12.79 -4.63 19.00
N PHE A 116 -11.93 -3.63 18.82
CA PHE A 116 -10.64 -3.53 19.50
C PHE A 116 -10.81 -3.32 21.01
N ALA A 117 -11.68 -2.40 21.43
CA ALA A 117 -11.97 -2.16 22.85
C ALA A 117 -12.57 -3.39 23.56
N ALA A 118 -13.34 -4.21 22.83
CA ALA A 118 -13.88 -5.47 23.32
C ALA A 118 -12.86 -6.63 23.33
N GLY A 119 -11.59 -6.38 22.97
CA GLY A 119 -10.55 -7.41 22.92
C GLY A 119 -10.74 -8.46 21.82
N LYS A 120 -11.59 -8.19 20.82
CA LYS A 120 -11.81 -9.09 19.67
C LYS A 120 -10.78 -8.88 18.56
N GLY A 121 -10.34 -7.63 18.37
CA GLY A 121 -9.49 -7.24 17.24
C GLY A 121 -10.30 -7.04 15.95
N ALA A 122 -9.59 -6.78 14.85
CA ALA A 122 -10.20 -6.50 13.55
C ALA A 122 -9.21 -6.79 12.40
N ILE A 123 -9.73 -6.97 11.19
CA ILE A 123 -8.93 -7.05 9.97
C ILE A 123 -9.24 -5.83 9.11
N VAL A 124 -8.22 -5.03 8.84
CA VAL A 124 -8.27 -3.98 7.83
C VAL A 124 -7.79 -4.56 6.51
N VAL A 125 -8.56 -4.34 5.44
CA VAL A 125 -8.18 -4.74 4.09
C VAL A 125 -8.03 -3.51 3.20
N SER A 126 -7.03 -3.54 2.32
CA SER A 126 -6.75 -2.44 1.40
C SER A 126 -6.05 -2.95 0.13
N GLY A 127 -5.77 -2.03 -0.78
CA GLY A 127 -4.96 -2.26 -1.97
C GLY A 127 -3.81 -1.26 -2.05
N HIS A 128 -2.84 -1.50 -2.93
CA HIS A 128 -1.74 -0.59 -3.24
C HIS A 128 -2.26 0.63 -4.02
N PHE A 129 -3.15 1.37 -3.35
CA PHE A 129 -3.95 2.48 -3.83
C PHE A 129 -3.71 3.68 -2.92
N GLY A 130 -3.45 4.83 -3.51
CA GLY A 130 -3.16 6.08 -2.80
C GLY A 130 -1.96 5.93 -1.85
N GLN A 131 -2.16 6.30 -0.59
CA GLN A 131 -1.22 6.12 0.51
C GLN A 131 -1.85 5.25 1.61
N TRP A 132 -1.73 3.93 1.45
CA TRP A 132 -2.30 2.96 2.39
C TRP A 132 -1.68 3.03 3.80
N GLU A 133 -0.46 3.58 3.99
CA GLU A 133 0.08 3.78 5.34
C GLU A 133 -0.63 4.91 6.10
N ALA A 134 -1.39 5.79 5.42
CA ALA A 134 -2.23 6.79 6.10
C ALA A 134 -3.28 6.13 7.01
N VAL A 135 -3.87 5.02 6.55
CA VAL A 135 -4.84 4.21 7.32
C VAL A 135 -4.20 3.73 8.63
N ARG A 136 -3.02 3.11 8.55
CA ARG A 136 -2.30 2.61 9.72
C ARG A 136 -1.83 3.75 10.62
N ALA A 137 -1.44 4.89 10.07
CA ALA A 137 -1.06 6.07 10.82
C ALA A 137 -2.22 6.65 11.64
N VAL A 138 -3.44 6.68 11.08
CA VAL A 138 -4.65 7.08 11.79
C VAL A 138 -4.93 6.14 12.96
N LEU A 139 -4.86 4.83 12.74
CA LEU A 139 -5.06 3.82 13.81
C LEU A 139 -4.01 3.96 14.91
N LYS A 140 -2.74 4.13 14.55
CA LYS A 140 -1.66 4.31 15.52
C LYS A 140 -1.84 5.56 16.37
N LYS A 141 -2.27 6.68 15.79
CA LYS A 141 -2.58 7.92 16.54
C LYS A 141 -3.69 7.72 17.57
N ARG A 142 -4.58 6.75 17.33
CA ARG A 142 -5.68 6.34 18.22
C ARG A 142 -5.28 5.24 19.21
N GLY A 143 -3.98 4.91 19.30
CA GLY A 143 -3.47 3.88 20.20
C GLY A 143 -3.67 2.44 19.71
N ILE A 144 -4.04 2.26 18.44
CA ILE A 144 -4.32 0.96 17.84
C ILE A 144 -3.11 0.54 17.00
N GLU A 145 -2.25 -0.28 17.60
CA GLU A 145 -1.15 -0.94 16.88
C GLU A 145 -1.72 -1.94 15.86
N THR A 146 -1.20 -1.87 14.63
CA THR A 146 -1.66 -2.68 13.50
C THR A 146 -0.53 -3.55 12.97
N GLY A 147 -0.66 -4.87 13.11
CA GLY A 147 0.22 -5.83 12.47
C GLY A 147 0.01 -5.89 10.95
N ALA A 148 1.03 -6.23 10.17
CA ALA A 148 0.90 -6.33 8.71
C ALA A 148 1.79 -7.41 8.11
N VAL A 149 1.36 -7.94 6.97
CA VAL A 149 2.16 -8.86 6.15
C VAL A 149 3.05 -8.05 5.21
N TYR A 150 4.32 -8.43 5.13
CA TYR A 150 5.31 -7.77 4.30
C TYR A 150 6.14 -8.79 3.52
N ARG A 151 6.25 -8.57 2.21
CA ARG A 151 7.14 -9.35 1.35
C ARG A 151 8.55 -8.77 1.37
N ARG A 152 9.51 -9.60 1.77
CA ARG A 152 10.94 -9.21 1.78
C ARG A 152 11.43 -8.86 0.37
N GLN A 153 12.09 -7.73 0.27
CA GLN A 153 12.66 -7.19 -0.95
C GLN A 153 14.09 -7.70 -1.14
N ALA A 154 14.47 -7.96 -2.39
CA ALA A 154 15.79 -8.53 -2.72
C ALA A 154 16.94 -7.54 -2.44
N ASN A 155 16.75 -6.26 -2.75
CA ASN A 155 17.74 -5.23 -2.49
C ASN A 155 17.82 -4.91 -0.98
N ARG A 156 18.97 -5.19 -0.36
CA ARG A 156 19.16 -5.06 1.10
C ARG A 156 18.98 -3.63 1.62
N HIS A 157 19.39 -2.61 0.86
CA HIS A 157 19.27 -1.21 1.31
C HIS A 157 17.82 -0.74 1.25
N TYR A 158 17.15 -1.04 0.13
CA TYR A 158 15.72 -0.79 -0.07
C TYR A 158 14.90 -1.50 1.03
N GLN A 159 15.17 -2.79 1.22
CA GLN A 159 14.54 -3.63 2.25
C GLN A 159 14.64 -3.02 3.65
N ARG A 160 15.84 -2.59 4.06
CA ARG A 160 16.06 -2.04 5.41
C ARG A 160 15.28 -0.75 5.64
N ARG A 161 15.31 0.18 4.68
CA ARG A 161 14.65 1.48 4.82
C ARG A 161 13.14 1.35 4.74
N LEU A 162 12.65 0.54 3.80
CA LEU A 162 11.22 0.28 3.64
C LEU A 162 10.63 -0.39 4.89
N LEU A 163 11.29 -1.44 5.38
CA LEU A 163 10.84 -2.15 6.58
C LEU A 163 10.81 -1.24 7.81
N ALA A 164 11.86 -0.44 8.03
CA ALA A 164 11.88 0.53 9.14
C ALA A 164 10.73 1.54 9.05
N GLY A 165 10.42 2.00 7.83
CA GLY A 165 9.28 2.87 7.56
C GLY A 165 7.94 2.26 7.98
N ILE A 166 7.67 1.04 7.50
CA ILE A 166 6.44 0.30 7.77
C ILE A 166 6.30 -0.07 9.26
N GLN A 167 7.41 -0.46 9.90
CA GLN A 167 7.45 -0.77 11.35
C GLN A 167 7.17 0.45 12.22
N ALA A 168 7.58 1.64 11.76
CA ALA A 168 7.27 2.86 12.47
C ALA A 168 5.77 3.21 12.41
N THR A 169 4.97 2.66 11.50
CA THR A 169 3.50 2.85 11.47
C THR A 169 2.75 1.78 12.27
N GLY A 170 3.41 0.67 12.64
CA GLY A 170 2.85 -0.30 13.58
C GLY A 170 3.52 -1.67 13.51
N ASN A 171 3.30 -2.48 14.54
CA ASN A 171 3.87 -3.82 14.70
C ASN A 171 2.82 -4.87 15.10
N PRO A 172 3.06 -6.17 14.82
CA PRO A 172 4.26 -6.75 14.19
C PRO A 172 4.23 -6.70 12.66
N ILE A 173 5.40 -6.54 12.04
CA ILE A 173 5.57 -6.75 10.60
C ILE A 173 6.10 -8.15 10.35
N VAL A 174 5.28 -8.98 9.71
CA VAL A 174 5.58 -10.41 9.51
C VAL A 174 5.87 -10.71 8.05
N SER A 175 6.78 -11.65 7.80
CA SER A 175 7.05 -12.10 6.43
C SER A 175 5.91 -12.97 5.89
N THR A 176 5.77 -13.02 4.56
CA THR A 176 4.92 -14.04 3.91
C THR A 176 5.38 -15.46 4.24
N GLY A 177 4.44 -16.40 4.39
CA GLY A 177 4.71 -17.82 4.63
C GLY A 177 4.29 -18.30 6.02
N ARG A 178 4.43 -19.61 6.29
CA ARG A 178 3.87 -20.28 7.48
C ARG A 178 4.26 -19.65 8.81
N ALA A 179 5.50 -19.17 8.95
CA ALA A 179 5.96 -18.54 10.18
C ALA A 179 5.26 -17.20 10.43
N GLY A 180 5.20 -16.34 9.42
CA GLY A 180 4.53 -15.05 9.55
C GLY A 180 3.02 -15.16 9.68
N THR A 181 2.38 -16.10 8.96
CA THR A 181 0.96 -16.41 9.17
C THR A 181 0.68 -16.81 10.62
N ARG A 182 1.51 -17.67 11.22
CA ARG A 182 1.37 -18.03 12.64
C ARG A 182 1.54 -16.82 13.57
N ALA A 183 2.51 -15.95 13.31
CA ALA A 183 2.72 -14.75 14.11
C ALA A 183 1.54 -13.77 14.02
N LEU A 184 1.01 -13.57 12.82
CA LEU A 184 -0.16 -12.73 12.57
C LEU A 184 -1.43 -13.30 13.22
N VAL A 185 -1.65 -14.61 13.13
CA VAL A 185 -2.75 -15.28 13.83
C VAL A 185 -2.62 -15.15 15.35
N ARG A 186 -1.41 -15.26 15.92
CA ARG A 186 -1.19 -15.02 17.36
C ARG A 186 -1.53 -13.59 17.75
N HIS A 187 -1.13 -12.62 16.94
CA HIS A 187 -1.45 -11.21 17.19
C HIS A 187 -2.96 -10.96 17.15
N LEU A 188 -3.64 -11.50 16.14
CA LEU A 188 -5.09 -11.41 15.98
C LEU A 188 -5.84 -12.05 17.16
N LYS A 189 -5.45 -13.26 17.58
CA LYS A 189 -6.01 -13.96 18.75
C LYS A 189 -5.81 -13.22 20.07
N ALA A 190 -4.84 -12.30 20.14
CA ALA A 190 -4.63 -11.43 21.30
C ALA A 190 -5.49 -10.16 21.26
N GLY A 191 -6.56 -10.15 20.46
CA GLY A 191 -7.50 -9.04 20.35
C GLY A 191 -6.95 -7.83 19.59
N ARG A 192 -5.94 -8.03 18.73
CA ARG A 192 -5.25 -6.94 18.02
C ARG A 192 -5.69 -6.82 16.57
N VAL A 193 -5.33 -5.68 15.96
CA VAL A 193 -5.71 -5.35 14.58
C VAL A 193 -4.61 -5.75 13.61
N ILE A 194 -5.00 -6.25 12.44
CA ILE A 194 -4.07 -6.55 11.35
C ILE A 194 -4.50 -5.85 10.07
N ALA A 195 -3.55 -5.49 9.23
CA ALA A 195 -3.77 -4.95 7.89
C ALA A 195 -3.27 -5.94 6.82
N ILE A 196 -4.09 -6.20 5.80
CA ILE A 196 -3.78 -7.10 4.70
C ILE A 196 -4.06 -6.39 3.36
N MET A 197 -3.08 -6.44 2.46
CA MET A 197 -3.23 -5.98 1.08
C MET A 197 -3.68 -7.17 0.22
N LEU A 198 -4.77 -7.03 -0.52
CA LEU A 198 -5.39 -8.15 -1.27
C LEU A 198 -5.34 -8.00 -2.79
N ASP A 199 -4.79 -6.89 -3.29
CA ASP A 199 -4.73 -6.54 -4.71
C ASP A 199 -3.51 -7.14 -5.44
N GLU A 200 -2.63 -7.85 -4.75
CA GLU A 200 -1.59 -8.67 -5.40
C GLU A 200 -2.17 -9.99 -5.90
N LYS A 201 -1.65 -10.48 -7.04
CA LYS A 201 -1.95 -11.82 -7.52
C LYS A 201 -1.55 -12.86 -6.46
N HIS A 202 -2.48 -13.76 -6.12
CA HIS A 202 -2.21 -14.91 -5.27
C HIS A 202 -2.36 -16.21 -6.07
N PRO A 203 -1.31 -17.01 -6.33
CA PRO A 203 -1.40 -18.20 -7.18
C PRO A 203 -2.46 -19.24 -6.72
N ASN A 204 -2.69 -19.34 -5.42
CA ASN A 204 -3.69 -20.23 -4.82
C ASN A 204 -4.96 -19.47 -4.42
N GLY A 205 -5.18 -18.29 -5.01
CA GLY A 205 -6.35 -17.45 -4.77
C GLY A 205 -7.57 -17.96 -5.49
N ALA A 206 -8.75 -17.54 -5.05
CA ALA A 206 -9.97 -17.74 -5.81
C ALA A 206 -9.95 -16.82 -7.04
N ARG A 207 -10.44 -17.35 -8.16
CA ARG A 207 -10.67 -16.58 -9.38
C ARG A 207 -11.93 -15.74 -9.19
N LEU A 208 -11.75 -14.44 -9.02
CA LEU A 208 -12.81 -13.49 -8.69
C LEU A 208 -12.71 -12.25 -9.58
N PRO A 209 -13.85 -11.68 -10.04
CA PRO A 209 -13.84 -10.41 -10.75
C PRO A 209 -13.13 -9.29 -9.97
N PHE A 210 -12.27 -8.56 -10.67
CA PHE A 210 -11.57 -7.37 -10.22
C PHE A 210 -11.42 -6.42 -11.41
N LEU A 211 -12.00 -5.22 -11.30
CA LEU A 211 -12.18 -4.29 -12.43
C LEU A 211 -12.87 -4.96 -13.64
N GLY A 212 -13.90 -5.77 -13.38
CA GLY A 212 -14.66 -6.47 -14.42
C GLY A 212 -13.93 -7.63 -15.10
N ARG A 213 -12.74 -8.04 -14.60
CA ARG A 213 -11.97 -9.16 -15.14
C ARG A 213 -11.50 -10.11 -14.04
N ASP A 214 -11.49 -11.40 -14.33
CA ASP A 214 -11.04 -12.43 -13.39
C ASP A 214 -9.60 -12.22 -12.91
N ALA A 215 -9.39 -12.19 -11.60
CA ALA A 215 -8.08 -12.14 -10.97
C ALA A 215 -7.99 -13.17 -9.83
N LEU A 216 -6.81 -13.76 -9.63
CA LEU A 216 -6.57 -14.68 -8.53
C LEU A 216 -6.36 -13.91 -7.22
N THR A 217 -7.37 -13.89 -6.36
CA THR A 217 -7.43 -13.10 -5.12
C THR A 217 -7.35 -14.01 -3.90
N SER A 218 -6.55 -13.63 -2.89
CA SER A 218 -6.43 -14.42 -1.67
C SER A 218 -7.69 -14.33 -0.81
N LEU A 219 -8.26 -15.47 -0.42
CA LEU A 219 -9.37 -15.55 0.54
C LEU A 219 -8.92 -15.43 2.01
N SER A 220 -7.63 -15.16 2.25
CA SER A 220 -7.04 -15.27 3.60
C SER A 220 -7.65 -14.32 4.62
N ALA A 221 -7.95 -13.07 4.24
CA ALA A 221 -8.57 -12.09 5.13
C ALA A 221 -9.99 -12.52 5.54
N ALA A 222 -10.84 -12.86 4.57
CA ALA A 222 -12.21 -13.31 4.82
C ALA A 222 -12.23 -14.61 5.65
N ASN A 223 -11.38 -15.57 5.33
CA ASN A 223 -11.26 -16.81 6.11
C ASN A 223 -10.85 -16.56 7.57
N LEU A 224 -9.97 -15.59 7.83
CA LEU A 224 -9.59 -15.21 9.19
C LEU A 224 -10.73 -14.48 9.90
N ALA A 225 -11.43 -13.57 9.21
CA ALA A 225 -12.57 -12.84 9.75
C ALA A 225 -13.68 -13.79 10.22
N ILE A 226 -14.10 -14.72 9.35
CA ILE A 226 -15.11 -15.74 9.63
C ILE A 226 -14.66 -16.62 10.80
N LYS A 227 -13.43 -17.15 10.73
CA LYS A 227 -12.92 -18.10 11.72
C LYS A 227 -12.89 -17.52 13.14
N TYR A 228 -12.61 -16.23 13.27
CA TYR A 228 -12.49 -15.58 14.58
C TYR A 228 -13.69 -14.71 14.95
N GLY A 229 -14.70 -14.61 14.07
CA GLY A 229 -15.88 -13.77 14.32
C GLY A 229 -15.52 -12.30 14.52
N ILE A 230 -14.60 -11.77 13.71
CA ILE A 230 -14.08 -10.39 13.81
C ILE A 230 -14.39 -9.58 12.55
N PRO A 231 -14.54 -8.24 12.67
CA PRO A 231 -14.87 -7.39 11.53
C PRO A 231 -13.74 -7.38 10.48
N MET A 232 -14.15 -7.33 9.20
CA MET A 232 -13.27 -7.11 8.04
C MET A 232 -13.66 -5.79 7.39
N ILE A 233 -12.75 -4.82 7.42
CA ILE A 233 -13.06 -3.40 7.12
C ILE A 233 -12.18 -2.94 5.97
N PRO A 234 -12.76 -2.57 4.81
CA PRO A 234 -12.04 -1.88 3.76
C PRO A 234 -11.63 -0.48 4.23
N ALA A 235 -10.37 -0.11 3.98
CA ALA A 235 -9.91 1.23 4.28
C ALA A 235 -8.90 1.73 3.25
N PHE A 236 -9.02 3.00 2.88
CA PHE A 236 -8.23 3.60 1.80
C PHE A 236 -7.74 4.99 2.20
N GLY A 237 -6.50 5.32 1.83
CA GLY A 237 -5.93 6.66 1.99
C GLY A 237 -5.80 7.35 0.62
N THR A 238 -6.86 8.00 0.16
CA THR A 238 -6.90 8.69 -1.13
C THR A 238 -6.20 10.03 -1.02
N ARG A 239 -5.24 10.32 -1.91
CA ARG A 239 -4.60 11.63 -1.96
C ARG A 239 -5.53 12.62 -2.65
N ILE A 240 -5.83 13.75 -2.00
CA ILE A 240 -6.81 14.72 -2.51
C ILE A 240 -6.24 16.10 -2.83
N ALA A 241 -5.05 16.43 -2.32
CA ALA A 241 -4.38 17.69 -2.62
C ALA A 241 -2.87 17.54 -2.70
N ASP A 242 -2.22 18.54 -3.28
CA ASP A 242 -0.77 18.56 -3.42
C ASP A 242 -0.02 18.75 -2.09
N GLY A 243 -0.69 19.15 -1.01
CA GLY A 243 -0.14 19.38 0.32
C GLY A 243 0.24 18.15 1.15
N ASN A 244 0.19 16.93 0.57
CA ASN A 244 0.17 15.65 1.27
C ASN A 244 -1.05 15.55 2.20
N GLU A 245 -2.22 15.88 1.64
CA GLU A 245 -3.52 15.72 2.29
C GLU A 245 -4.20 14.46 1.77
N PHE A 246 -4.88 13.75 2.66
CA PHE A 246 -5.47 12.46 2.38
C PHE A 246 -6.85 12.34 2.99
N ASP A 247 -7.79 11.86 2.20
CA ASP A 247 -9.02 11.29 2.72
C ASP A 247 -8.74 9.86 3.15
N VAL A 248 -8.89 9.59 4.45
CA VAL A 248 -8.68 8.28 5.06
C VAL A 248 -10.04 7.73 5.46
N GLU A 249 -10.61 6.94 4.57
CA GLU A 249 -11.95 6.39 4.74
C GLU A 249 -11.87 4.95 5.21
N PHE A 250 -12.59 4.65 6.29
CA PHE A 250 -12.87 3.30 6.77
C PHE A 250 -14.31 2.96 6.38
N GLU A 251 -14.48 2.24 5.28
CA GLU A 251 -15.80 1.85 4.78
C GLU A 251 -16.53 0.94 5.78
N ALA A 252 -17.83 0.75 5.57
CA ALA A 252 -18.62 -0.21 6.34
C ALA A 252 -17.91 -1.57 6.42
N GLU A 253 -18.08 -2.28 7.55
CA GLU A 253 -17.58 -3.65 7.62
C GLU A 253 -18.24 -4.50 6.53
N ILE A 254 -17.47 -5.40 5.94
CA ILE A 254 -18.04 -6.37 5.01
C ILE A 254 -18.86 -7.36 5.84
N PRO A 255 -20.19 -7.49 5.58
CA PRO A 255 -21.03 -8.41 6.31
C PRO A 255 -20.48 -9.83 6.24
N HIS A 256 -20.53 -10.54 7.37
CA HIS A 256 -20.06 -11.93 7.40
C HIS A 256 -20.95 -12.82 6.56
N SER A 257 -20.33 -13.58 5.66
CA SER A 257 -20.94 -14.57 4.79
C SER A 257 -19.93 -15.69 4.51
N ASP A 258 -19.96 -16.32 3.34
CA ASP A 258 -18.83 -17.13 2.87
C ASP A 258 -17.64 -16.24 2.42
N SER A 259 -16.45 -16.83 2.36
CA SER A 259 -15.22 -16.08 2.08
C SER A 259 -15.10 -15.60 0.64
N ILE A 260 -15.77 -16.23 -0.32
CA ILE A 260 -15.80 -15.77 -1.71
C ILE A 260 -16.59 -14.47 -1.79
N THR A 261 -17.82 -14.45 -1.26
CA THR A 261 -18.69 -13.27 -1.25
C THR A 261 -18.04 -12.09 -0.54
N MET A 262 -17.44 -12.31 0.64
CA MET A 262 -16.74 -11.23 1.36
C MET A 262 -15.52 -10.71 0.60
N THR A 263 -14.76 -11.59 -0.05
CA THR A 263 -13.59 -11.17 -0.84
C THR A 263 -14.01 -10.44 -2.11
N GLN A 264 -15.13 -10.83 -2.73
CA GLN A 264 -15.69 -10.13 -3.88
C GLN A 264 -16.15 -8.72 -3.48
N ALA A 265 -16.83 -8.55 -2.35
CA ALA A 265 -17.23 -7.24 -1.85
C ALA A 265 -16.02 -6.29 -1.68
N PHE A 266 -14.90 -6.82 -1.17
CA PHE A 266 -13.65 -6.06 -1.12
C PHE A 266 -13.12 -5.71 -2.53
N ASN A 267 -13.10 -6.66 -3.46
CA ASN A 267 -12.66 -6.40 -4.83
C ASN A 267 -13.51 -5.32 -5.51
N ASP A 268 -14.82 -5.32 -5.29
CA ASP A 268 -15.75 -4.33 -5.85
C ASP A 268 -15.50 -2.94 -5.26
N SER A 269 -15.33 -2.87 -3.94
CA SER A 269 -14.95 -1.64 -3.23
C SER A 269 -13.65 -1.04 -3.78
N LEU A 270 -12.57 -1.83 -3.84
CA LEU A 270 -11.30 -1.36 -4.40
C LEU A 270 -11.44 -1.03 -5.89
N SER A 271 -12.20 -1.80 -6.67
CA SER A 271 -12.45 -1.52 -8.09
C SER A 271 -13.08 -0.15 -8.28
N LYS A 272 -14.09 0.21 -7.47
CA LYS A 272 -14.71 1.54 -7.49
C LYS A 272 -13.67 2.65 -7.26
N ARG A 273 -12.83 2.51 -6.23
CA ARG A 273 -11.75 3.49 -5.93
C ARG A 273 -10.80 3.69 -7.11
N ILE A 274 -10.41 2.61 -7.76
CA ILE A 274 -9.50 2.63 -8.91
C ILE A 274 -10.17 3.27 -10.13
N LEU A 275 -11.46 3.02 -10.38
CA LEU A 275 -12.17 3.64 -11.49
C LEU A 275 -12.34 5.15 -11.30
N GLU A 276 -12.54 5.61 -10.06
CA GLU A 276 -12.61 7.04 -9.71
C GLU A 276 -11.25 7.74 -9.80
N ASN A 277 -10.17 7.06 -9.38
CA ASN A 277 -8.81 7.62 -9.32
C ASN A 277 -7.79 6.65 -9.93
N PRO A 278 -7.80 6.43 -11.25
CA PRO A 278 -6.99 5.39 -11.89
C PRO A 278 -5.49 5.62 -11.74
N ASP A 279 -5.03 6.85 -11.64
CA ASP A 279 -3.62 7.16 -11.39
C ASP A 279 -3.16 6.86 -9.96
N GLN A 280 -4.03 6.57 -9.00
CA GLN A 280 -3.61 6.27 -7.62
C GLN A 280 -3.38 4.79 -7.35
N TRP A 281 -3.68 3.89 -8.28
CA TRP A 281 -3.41 2.45 -8.13
C TRP A 281 -2.10 2.00 -8.78
N TYR A 282 -1.47 0.99 -8.20
CA TYR A 282 -0.19 0.47 -8.68
C TYR A 282 -0.32 -0.46 -9.91
N TRP A 283 -0.48 0.11 -11.10
CA TRP A 283 -0.63 -0.64 -12.37
C TRP A 283 0.59 -1.43 -12.83
N LEU A 284 1.73 -1.37 -12.14
CA LEU A 284 2.91 -2.19 -12.48
C LEU A 284 2.83 -3.62 -11.92
N LEU A 285 1.75 -3.93 -11.19
CA LEU A 285 1.41 -5.29 -10.79
C LEU A 285 1.23 -6.20 -12.02
N ARG A 286 1.19 -7.51 -11.77
CA ARG A 286 0.82 -8.51 -12.79
C ARG A 286 -0.50 -9.15 -12.40
N ARG A 287 -1.52 -8.30 -12.21
CA ARG A 287 -2.74 -8.64 -11.48
C ARG A 287 -3.50 -9.76 -12.17
N TRP A 288 -3.58 -9.72 -13.50
CA TRP A 288 -4.35 -10.67 -14.31
C TRP A 288 -3.50 -11.79 -14.94
N ASP A 289 -2.22 -11.93 -14.59
CA ASP A 289 -1.38 -13.01 -15.16
C ASP A 289 -1.84 -14.37 -14.60
N GLY A 290 -2.13 -15.36 -15.45
CA GLY A 290 -2.68 -16.67 -15.03
C GLY A 290 -4.11 -16.59 -14.46
N ALA A 291 -4.70 -15.39 -14.59
CA ALA A 291 -6.12 -15.06 -14.60
C ALA A 291 -6.93 -15.86 -15.60
#